data_AF-A0A7D5TLK0-F1
#
_entry.id   AF-A0A7D5TLK0-F1
#
_cell.length_a   1.000
_cell.length_b   1.000
_cell.length_c   1.000
_cell.angle_alpha   90.00
_cell.angle_beta   90.00
_cell.angle_gamma   90.00
#
_symmetry.space_group_name_H-M   'P 1'
#
loop_
_entity.id
_entity.type
_entity.pdbx_description
1 polymer ?
#
loop_
_entity_poly.entity_id
_entity_poly.type
_entity_poly.pdbx_seq_one_letter_code
_entity_poly.pdbx_strand_id
1 'polypeptide(L)'
;MVSFVAVIVFAALASLALGLVAFVGATALGRLASLSPRKEASMPSHYSTLVHTTPSKYPGYCPECETNNDPDYTVCRNCSAKLPDSRYERDTRTVNTLFDEQ
;
A
#
# COMPACT_ATOMS: atom_id res chain seq x y z
N MET A 1 19.07 -30.16 46.87
CA MET A 1 18.32 -28.89 46.97
C MET A 1 18.84 -27.99 45.86
N VAL A 2 18.02 -27.65 44.86
CA VAL A 2 18.45 -26.75 43.77
C VAL A 2 18.42 -25.32 44.31
N SER A 3 19.54 -24.61 44.21
CA SER A 3 19.62 -23.22 44.69
C SER A 3 18.70 -22.31 43.87
N PHE A 4 18.01 -21.37 44.52
CA PHE A 4 17.21 -20.34 43.85
C PHE A 4 18.01 -19.57 42.78
N VAL A 5 19.31 -19.39 43.02
CA VAL A 5 20.23 -18.77 42.05
C VAL A 5 20.33 -19.60 40.77
N ALA A 6 20.39 -20.93 40.88
CA ALA A 6 20.45 -21.80 39.71
C ALA A 6 19.17 -21.70 38.88
N VAL A 7 18.00 -21.64 39.52
CA VAL A 7 16.70 -21.50 38.82
C VAL A 7 16.64 -20.18 38.04
N ILE A 8 17.08 -19.07 38.63
CA ILE A 8 17.11 -17.76 37.97
C ILE A 8 18.08 -17.78 36.77
N VAL A 9 19.26 -18.37 36.92
CA VAL A 9 20.24 -18.49 35.84
C VAL A 9 19.69 -19.31 34.67
N PHE A 10 19.06 -20.45 34.96
CA PHE A 10 18.43 -21.28 33.93
C PHE A 10 17.29 -20.55 33.22
N ALA A 11 16.45 -19.83 33.95
CA ALA A 11 15.36 -19.05 33.37
C ALA A 11 15.88 -17.92 32.46
N ALA A 12 16.94 -17.22 32.88
CA ALA A 12 17.57 -16.16 32.09
C ALA A 12 18.24 -16.69 30.81
N LEU A 13 18.90 -17.85 30.89
CA LEU A 13 19.49 -18.50 29.71
C LEU A 13 18.42 -18.98 28.74
N ALA A 14 17.32 -19.55 29.26
CA ALA A 14 16.20 -19.99 28.44
C ALA A 14 15.50 -18.83 27.72
N SER A 15 15.28 -17.70 28.41
CA SER A 15 14.66 -16.53 27.80
C SER A 15 15.54 -15.87 26.73
N LEU A 16 16.86 -15.80 26.97
CA LEU A 16 17.82 -15.35 25.96
C LEU A 16 17.83 -16.25 24.73
N ALA A 17 17.86 -17.58 24.92
CA ALA A 17 17.83 -18.52 23.81
C ALA A 17 16.54 -18.40 22.99
N LEU A 18 15.39 -18.32 23.64
CA LEU A 18 14.09 -18.15 22.96
C LEU A 18 14.01 -16.80 22.22
N GLY A 19 14.50 -15.72 22.84
CA GLY A 19 14.56 -14.40 22.21
C GLY A 19 15.42 -14.37 20.96
N LEU A 20 16.60 -15.01 21.00
CA LEU A 20 17.49 -15.11 19.85
C LEU A 20 16.86 -15.93 18.71
N VAL A 21 16.21 -17.06 19.02
CA VAL A 21 15.53 -17.89 18.01
C VAL A 21 14.39 -17.11 17.35
N ALA A 22 13.57 -16.40 18.13
CA ALA A 22 12.48 -15.59 17.59
C ALA A 22 12.99 -14.43 16.72
N PHE A 23 14.07 -13.75 17.13
CA PHE A 23 14.67 -12.65 16.38
C PHE A 23 15.28 -13.12 15.04
N VAL A 24 16.04 -14.22 15.06
CA VAL A 24 16.61 -14.80 13.84
C VAL A 24 15.50 -15.31 12.92
N GLY A 25 14.48 -15.97 13.47
CA GLY A 25 13.31 -16.41 12.70
C GLY A 25 12.60 -15.24 12.01
N ALA A 26 12.27 -14.18 12.74
CA ALA A 26 11.57 -13.01 12.20
C ALA A 26 12.40 -12.27 11.13
N THR A 27 13.71 -12.13 11.34
CA THR A 27 14.60 -11.49 10.35
C THR A 27 14.80 -12.34 9.11
N ALA A 28 14.96 -13.65 9.24
CA ALA A 28 15.04 -14.57 8.11
C ALA A 28 13.72 -14.62 7.32
N LEU A 29 12.58 -14.70 8.00
CA LEU A 29 11.25 -14.66 7.39
C LEU A 29 10.98 -13.32 6.70
N GLY A 30 11.36 -12.20 7.31
CA GLY A 30 11.25 -10.87 6.69
C GLY A 30 12.10 -10.75 5.41
N ARG A 31 13.32 -11.31 5.42
CA ARG A 31 14.19 -11.37 4.23
C ARG A 31 13.61 -12.28 3.15
N LEU A 32 13.06 -13.44 3.52
CA LEU A 32 12.38 -14.34 2.58
C LEU A 32 11.07 -13.75 2.04
N ALA A 33 10.32 -13.00 2.85
CA ALA A 33 9.13 -12.27 2.41
C ALA A 33 9.47 -11.13 1.44
N SER A 34 10.62 -10.48 1.62
CA SER A 34 11.13 -9.49 0.65
C SER A 34 11.66 -10.10 -0.65
N LEU A 35 12.04 -11.39 -0.61
CA LEU A 35 12.47 -12.17 -1.78
C LEU A 35 11.34 -12.95 -2.43
N SER A 36 10.18 -13.08 -1.76
CA SER A 36 8.96 -13.53 -2.41
C SER A 36 8.62 -12.43 -3.42
N PRO A 37 8.71 -12.71 -4.73
CA PRO A 37 8.14 -11.79 -5.70
C PRO A 37 6.67 -11.81 -5.33
N ARG A 38 6.20 -10.72 -4.70
CA ARG A 38 4.77 -10.44 -4.62
C ARG A 38 4.33 -10.65 -6.04
N LYS A 39 3.54 -11.69 -6.28
CA LYS A 39 3.08 -12.05 -7.60
C LYS A 39 2.21 -10.87 -8.01
N GLU A 40 2.87 -9.84 -8.54
CA GLU A 40 2.29 -8.69 -9.21
C GLU A 40 1.29 -9.37 -10.12
N ALA A 41 0.01 -9.24 -9.77
CA ALA A 41 -1.04 -9.68 -10.66
C ALA A 41 -0.78 -8.84 -11.90
N SER A 42 -0.11 -9.43 -12.90
CA SER A 42 0.18 -8.77 -14.15
C SER A 42 -1.18 -8.57 -14.78
N MET A 43 -1.76 -7.42 -14.50
CA MET A 43 -3.01 -6.99 -15.09
C MET A 43 -2.78 -7.11 -16.59
N PRO A 44 -3.64 -7.83 -17.33
CA PRO A 44 -3.46 -7.99 -18.76
C PRO A 44 -3.17 -6.63 -19.39
N SER A 45 -2.25 -6.56 -20.36
CA SER A 45 -1.82 -5.29 -20.99
C SER A 45 -2.99 -4.46 -21.53
N HIS A 46 -4.15 -5.08 -21.78
CA HIS A 46 -5.39 -4.42 -22.12
C HIS A 46 -5.97 -3.48 -21.02
N TYR A 47 -5.55 -3.64 -19.77
CA TYR A 47 -5.95 -2.80 -18.63
C TYR A 47 -4.83 -1.86 -18.15
N SER A 48 -3.62 -1.92 -18.72
CA SER A 48 -2.52 -1.01 -18.32
C SER A 48 -2.84 0.46 -18.63
N THR A 49 -3.67 0.69 -19.65
CA THR A 49 -4.17 2.02 -20.02
C THR A 49 -5.09 2.66 -18.99
N LEU A 50 -5.72 1.86 -18.09
CA LEU A 50 -6.51 2.37 -16.96
C LEU A 50 -5.64 2.72 -15.74
N VAL A 51 -4.39 2.25 -15.71
CA VAL A 51 -3.44 2.43 -14.59
C VAL A 51 -2.33 3.42 -14.97
N HIS A 52 -2.39 4.03 -16.16
CA HIS A 52 -1.70 5.30 -16.40
C HIS A 52 -2.42 6.43 -15.66
N THR A 53 -2.44 6.35 -14.34
CA THR A 53 -2.71 7.48 -13.45
C THR A 53 -1.50 8.41 -13.55
N THR A 54 -1.35 9.10 -14.67
CA THR A 54 -0.51 10.29 -14.70
C THR A 54 -1.05 11.18 -13.58
N PRO A 55 -0.29 11.49 -12.52
CA PRO A 55 -0.81 12.22 -11.36
C PRO A 55 -1.47 13.55 -11.78
N SER A 56 -0.98 14.12 -12.88
CA SER A 56 -1.52 15.32 -13.55
C SER A 56 -2.97 15.23 -14.03
N LYS A 57 -3.60 14.04 -14.04
CA LYS A 57 -5.01 13.87 -14.43
C LYS A 57 -5.96 13.64 -13.26
N TYR A 58 -5.47 13.59 -12.02
CA TYR A 58 -6.35 13.43 -10.87
C TYR A 58 -6.96 14.79 -10.50
N PRO A 59 -8.31 14.91 -10.42
CA PRO A 59 -8.95 16.14 -9.94
C PRO A 59 -8.41 16.51 -8.56
N GLY A 60 -7.97 17.76 -8.39
CA GLY A 60 -7.38 18.25 -7.13
C GLY A 60 -5.85 18.10 -7.01
N TYR A 61 -5.18 17.29 -7.83
CA TYR A 61 -3.72 17.20 -7.81
C TYR A 61 -3.07 18.41 -8.48
N CYS A 62 -2.18 19.11 -7.76
CA CYS A 62 -1.41 20.22 -8.32
C CYS A 62 -0.09 19.73 -8.91
N PRO A 63 0.16 19.88 -10.22
CA PRO A 63 1.42 19.48 -10.83
C PRO A 63 2.59 20.41 -10.50
N GLU A 64 2.33 21.63 -10.03
CA GLU A 64 3.36 22.64 -9.76
C GLU A 64 4.02 22.45 -8.38
N CYS A 65 3.23 22.12 -7.36
CA CYS A 65 3.71 21.97 -5.99
C CYS A 65 3.40 20.59 -5.39
N GLU A 66 2.97 19.65 -6.23
CA GLU A 66 2.69 18.24 -5.89
C GLU A 66 1.70 18.06 -4.73
N THR A 67 0.96 19.12 -4.39
CA THR A 67 0.00 19.12 -3.28
C THR A 67 -1.34 18.59 -3.76
N ASN A 68 -1.95 17.73 -2.95
CA ASN A 68 -3.31 17.26 -3.19
C ASN A 68 -4.32 18.25 -2.59
N ASN A 69 -5.23 18.75 -3.41
CA ASN A 69 -6.30 19.67 -3.04
C ASN A 69 -7.64 18.95 -3.16
N ASP A 70 -8.70 19.55 -2.61
CA ASP A 70 -10.05 19.07 -2.85
C ASP A 70 -10.34 19.10 -4.38
N PRO A 71 -10.92 18.05 -4.96
CA PRO A 71 -11.28 18.02 -6.37
C PRO A 71 -12.28 19.11 -6.77
N ASP A 72 -13.03 19.68 -5.82
CA ASP A 72 -13.98 20.78 -6.08
C ASP A 72 -13.29 22.15 -6.23
N TYR A 73 -12.00 22.26 -5.91
CA TYR A 73 -11.25 23.50 -6.12
C TYR A 73 -10.70 23.61 -7.53
N THR A 74 -10.84 24.81 -8.11
CA THR A 74 -10.26 25.17 -9.42
C THR A 74 -8.82 25.70 -9.30
N VAL A 75 -8.35 25.98 -8.07
CA VAL A 75 -7.03 26.54 -7.78
C VAL A 75 -6.37 25.83 -6.60
N CYS A 76 -5.05 25.65 -6.66
CA CYS A 76 -4.29 25.05 -5.59
C CYS A 76 -4.18 25.98 -4.38
N ARG A 77 -4.48 25.48 -3.18
CA ARG A 77 -4.38 26.26 -1.94
C ARG A 77 -2.95 26.61 -1.53
N ASN A 78 -1.96 25.87 -2.02
CA ASN A 78 -0.56 26.04 -1.64
C ASN A 78 0.17 27.03 -2.56
N CYS A 79 0.16 26.77 -3.87
CA CYS A 79 0.92 27.57 -4.85
C CYS A 79 0.04 28.47 -5.73
N SER A 80 -1.28 28.51 -5.51
CA SER A 80 -2.25 29.28 -6.31
C SER A 80 -2.29 28.93 -7.81
N ALA A 81 -1.67 27.81 -8.22
CA ALA A 81 -1.73 27.35 -9.62
C ALA A 81 -3.13 26.83 -9.96
N LYS A 82 -3.54 26.97 -11.23
CA LYS A 82 -4.82 26.43 -11.71
C LYS A 82 -4.78 24.90 -11.71
N LEU A 83 -5.78 24.27 -11.10
CA LEU A 83 -5.91 22.82 -11.05
C LEU A 83 -6.51 22.28 -12.36
N PRO A 84 -6.20 21.04 -12.74
CA PRO A 84 -6.81 20.41 -13.91
C PRO A 84 -8.33 20.25 -13.71
N ASP A 85 -9.12 20.76 -14.66
CA ASP A 85 -10.58 20.62 -14.64
C ASP A 85 -10.95 19.13 -14.65
N SER A 86 -11.86 18.73 -13.75
CA SER A 86 -12.32 17.35 -13.60
C SER A 86 -13.04 16.89 -14.88
N ARG A 87 -12.31 16.34 -15.84
CA ARG A 87 -12.86 15.72 -17.05
C ARG A 87 -13.49 14.34 -16.82
N TYR A 88 -13.85 14.00 -15.57
CA TYR A 88 -14.77 12.90 -15.33
C TYR A 88 -16.18 13.37 -15.68
N GLU A 89 -16.43 13.53 -16.99
CA GLU A 89 -17.75 13.23 -17.52
C GLU A 89 -18.02 11.79 -17.07
N ARG A 90 -18.87 11.61 -16.07
CA ARG A 90 -19.34 10.29 -15.66
C ARG A 90 -20.13 9.77 -16.85
N ASP A 91 -19.43 9.08 -17.76
CA ASP A 91 -20.03 8.39 -18.88
C ASP A 91 -21.07 7.45 -18.28
N THR A 92 -22.35 7.79 -18.40
CA THR A 92 -23.50 6.98 -18.00
C THR A 92 -23.61 5.82 -18.97
N ARG A 93 -22.57 5.00 -19.04
CA ARG A 93 -22.48 3.88 -19.96
C ARG A 93 -22.99 2.65 -19.22
N THR A 94 -24.29 2.43 -19.39
CA THR A 94 -24.97 1.12 -19.45
C THR A 94 -24.38 0.07 -18.53
N VAL A 95 -24.98 -0.07 -17.34
CA VAL A 95 -24.92 -1.29 -16.53
C VAL A 95 -25.21 -2.49 -17.45
N ASN A 96 -24.27 -3.42 -17.50
CA ASN A 96 -24.33 -4.60 -18.35
C ASN A 96 -25.64 -5.35 -18.11
N THR A 97 -26.46 -5.51 -19.16
CA THR A 97 -27.69 -6.32 -19.20
C THR A 97 -27.42 -7.83 -19.16
N LEU A 98 -26.30 -8.25 -18.56
CA LEU A 98 -25.80 -9.62 -18.58
C LEU A 98 -26.47 -10.54 -17.55
N PHE A 99 -27.45 -10.03 -16.80
CA PHE A 99 -28.17 -10.77 -15.75
C PHE A 99 -29.69 -10.86 -15.99
N ASP A 100 -30.19 -10.47 -17.17
CA ASP A 100 -31.64 -10.45 -17.43
C ASP A 100 -32.22 -11.80 -17.94
N GLU A 101 -31.44 -12.88 -17.95
CA GLU A 101 -31.91 -14.19 -18.42
C GLU A 101 -31.45 -15.33 -17.50
N GLN A 102 -32.16 -15.54 -16.39
CA GLN A 102 -32.30 -16.86 -15.74
C GLN A 102 -33.72 -17.06 -15.24
#